data_AF-A0A4R0VIN8-F1
#
_entry.id   AF-A0A4R0VIN8-F1
#
_cell.length_a   1.000
_cell.length_b   1.000
_cell.length_c   1.000
_cell.angle_alpha   90.00
_cell.angle_beta   90.00
_cell.angle_gamma   90.00
#
_symmetry.space_group_name_H-M   'P 1'
#
loop_
_entity.id
_entity.type
_entity.pdbx_description
1 polymer ?
#
loop_
_entity_poly.entity_id
_entity_poly.type
_entity_poly.pdbx_seq_one_letter_code
_entity_poly.pdbx_strand_id
1 'polypeptide(L)' 'MTKLSEQAAARIRAVMAARKISVADYAKQTSQSVDVVSRRINGKVDLSLTDIETFANLTGYQPSDFLNNQFILDDQKAVA' A
#
# COMPACT_ATOMS: atom_id res chain seq x y z
N MET A 1 -2.30 4.74 20.50
CA MET A 1 -3.05 4.55 19.25
C MET A 1 -2.05 4.67 18.12
N THR A 2 -1.70 3.56 17.48
CA THR A 2 -1.07 3.63 16.15
C THR A 2 -2.01 4.41 15.25
N LYS A 3 -1.52 5.47 14.62
CA LYS A 3 -2.35 6.31 13.75
C LYS A 3 -2.83 5.41 12.60
N LEU A 4 -4.09 5.51 12.19
CA LEU A 4 -4.68 4.72 11.10
C LEU A 4 -3.76 4.62 9.85
N SER A 5 -3.00 5.69 9.58
CA SER A 5 -1.91 5.80 8.61
C SER A 5 -0.82 4.72 8.76
N GLU A 6 -0.31 4.46 9.96
CA GLU A 6 0.72 3.44 10.23
C GLU A 6 0.21 2.02 9.99
N GLN A 7 -1.04 1.76 10.35
CA GLN A 7 -1.70 0.47 10.13
C GLN A 7 -1.91 0.22 8.63
N ALA A 8 -2.40 1.21 7.89
CA ALA A 8 -2.51 1.12 6.44
C ALA A 8 -1.14 0.90 5.78
N ALA A 9 -0.11 1.65 6.20
CA ALA A 9 1.25 1.49 5.69
C ALA A 9 1.83 0.08 5.95
N ALA A 10 1.59 -0.49 7.14
CA ALA A 10 1.99 -1.86 7.45
C ALA A 10 1.31 -2.90 6.55
N ARG A 11 0.01 -2.72 6.27
CA ARG A 11 -0.77 -3.61 5.40
C ARG A 11 -0.34 -3.50 3.93
N ILE A 12 -0.14 -2.29 3.42
CA ILE A 12 0.42 -2.05 2.08
C ILE A 12 1.77 -2.77 1.93
N ARG A 13 2.66 -2.65 2.92
CA ARG A 13 3.95 -3.38 2.92
C ARG A 13 3.77 -4.89 2.90
N ALA A 14 2.80 -5.43 3.64
CA ALA A 14 2.51 -6.87 3.63
C ALA A 14 2.07 -7.35 2.24
N VAL A 15 1.18 -6.60 1.57
CA VAL A 15 0.77 -6.91 0.18
C VAL A 15 1.96 -6.83 -0.77
N MET A 16 2.76 -5.76 -0.69
CA MET A 16 3.94 -5.61 -1.54
C MET A 16 4.92 -6.77 -1.37
N ALA A 17 5.18 -7.19 -0.13
CA ALA A 17 6.06 -8.32 0.16
C ALA A 17 5.49 -9.65 -0.38
N ALA A 18 4.21 -9.92 -0.14
CA ALA A 18 3.55 -11.14 -0.60
C ALA A 18 3.56 -11.27 -2.13
N ARG A 19 3.37 -10.14 -2.83
CA ARG A 19 3.31 -10.08 -4.30
C ARG A 19 4.64 -9.73 -4.97
N LYS A 20 5.71 -9.63 -4.19
CA LYS A 20 7.05 -9.25 -4.68
C LYS A 20 7.06 -7.92 -5.47
N ILE A 21 6.18 -6.98 -5.10
CA ILE A 21 6.14 -5.64 -5.69
C ILE A 21 7.28 -4.85 -5.05
N SER A 22 8.29 -4.48 -5.84
CA SER A 22 9.37 -3.64 -5.34
C SER A 22 8.93 -2.19 -5.18
N VAL A 23 9.60 -1.43 -4.31
CA VAL A 23 9.39 0.02 -4.17
C VAL A 23 9.63 0.74 -5.49
N ALA A 24 10.62 0.28 -6.28
CA ALA A 24 10.95 0.85 -7.57
C ALA A 24 9.83 0.63 -8.60
N ASP A 25 9.27 -0.57 -8.65
CA ASP A 25 8.18 -0.89 -9.57
C ASP A 25 6.91 -0.10 -9.23
N TYR A 26 6.56 -0.03 -7.94
CA TYR A 26 5.40 0.74 -7.49
C TYR A 26 5.58 2.24 -7.74
N ALA A 27 6.78 2.79 -7.50
CA ALA A 27 7.10 4.18 -7.82
C ALA A 27 6.95 4.47 -9.32
N LYS A 28 7.41 3.55 -10.18
CA LYS A 28 7.25 3.65 -11.63
C LYS A 28 5.78 3.63 -12.04
N GLN A 29 4.98 2.70 -11.50
CA GLN A 29 3.54 2.58 -11.81
C GLN A 29 2.73 3.81 -11.39
N THR A 30 3.13 4.45 -10.29
CA THR A 30 2.42 5.63 -9.76
C THR A 30 3.01 6.97 -10.21
N SER A 31 4.04 6.96 -11.06
CA SER A 31 4.79 8.16 -11.47
C SER A 31 5.32 8.98 -10.29
N GLN A 32 5.71 8.30 -9.21
CA GLN A 32 6.27 8.90 -8.00
C GLN A 32 7.78 8.60 -7.91
N SER A 33 8.50 9.38 -7.10
CA SER A 33 9.90 9.05 -6.81
C SER A 33 9.99 7.88 -5.83
N VAL A 34 11.04 7.06 -5.98
CA VAL A 34 11.33 5.93 -5.08
C VAL A 34 11.45 6.38 -3.62
N ASP A 35 12.06 7.55 -3.38
CA ASP A 35 12.20 8.12 -2.04
C ASP A 35 10.85 8.48 -1.41
N VAL A 36 9.94 9.10 -2.16
CA VAL A 36 8.59 9.46 -1.67
C VAL A 36 7.82 8.20 -1.30
N VAL A 37 7.80 7.20 -2.18
CA VAL A 37 7.12 5.92 -1.93
C VAL A 37 7.72 5.23 -0.72
N SER A 38 9.05 5.14 -0.63
CA SER A 38 9.75 4.51 0.49
C SER A 38 9.40 5.16 1.83
N ARG A 39 9.31 6.48 1.89
CA ARG A 39 8.92 7.20 3.12
C ARG A 39 7.48 6.91 3.51
N ARG A 40 6.55 6.88 2.55
CA ARG A 40 5.12 6.62 2.79
C ARG A 40 4.87 5.21 3.31
N ILE A 41 5.37 4.19 2.61
CA ILE A 41 5.15 2.79 3.00
C ILE A 41 5.80 2.45 4.35
N ASN A 42 6.85 3.18 4.73
CA ASN A 42 7.51 3.03 6.03
C ASN A 42 6.91 3.93 7.12
N GLY A 43 5.82 4.65 6.86
CA GLY A 43 5.13 5.49 7.83
C GLY A 43 5.92 6.76 8.24
N LYS A 44 6.95 7.15 7.48
CA LYS A 44 7.70 8.41 7.71
C LYS A 44 6.95 9.63 7.16
N VAL A 45 6.06 9.40 6.20
CA VAL A 45 5.13 10.38 5.62
C VAL A 45 3.75 9.77 5.70
N ASP A 46 2.77 10.56 6.12
CA ASP A 46 1.39 10.09 6.23
C ASP A 46 0.83 9.69 4.86
N LEU A 47 0.08 8.59 4.84
CA LEU A 47 -0.66 8.15 3.67
C LEU A 47 -1.93 8.99 3.51
N SER A 48 -2.11 9.56 2.32
CA SER A 48 -3.40 10.13 1.94
C SER A 48 -4.40 9.03 1.57
N LEU A 49 -5.69 9.35 1.57
CA LEU A 49 -6.73 8.44 1.06
C LEU A 49 -6.47 8.07 -0.41
N THR A 50 -6.03 9.03 -1.22
CA THR A 50 -5.67 8.80 -2.63
C THR A 50 -4.51 7.81 -2.78
N ASP A 51 -3.53 7.82 -1.89
CA ASP A 51 -2.43 6.84 -1.91
C ASP A 51 -2.94 5.42 -1.66
N ILE A 52 -3.89 5.28 -0.72
CA ILE A 52 -4.51 3.99 -0.39
C ILE A 52 -5.39 3.52 -1.55
N GLU A 53 -6.21 4.40 -2.13
CA GLU A 53 -7.04 4.10 -3.29
C GLU A 53 -6.22 3.67 -4.50
N THR A 54 -5.13 4.39 -4.78
CA THR A 54 -4.22 4.06 -5.89
C THR A 54 -3.62 2.67 -5.71
N PHE A 55 -3.11 2.37 -4.51
CA PHE A 55 -2.54 1.06 -4.22
C PHE A 55 -3.60 -0.05 -4.29
N ALA A 56 -4.78 0.19 -3.73
CA ALA A 56 -5.89 -0.77 -3.74
C ALA A 56 -6.31 -1.13 -5.17
N ASN A 57 -6.46 -0.12 -6.04
CA ASN A 57 -6.80 -0.30 -7.45
C ASN A 57 -5.73 -1.12 -8.20
N LEU A 58 -4.44 -0.85 -7.96
CA LEU A 58 -3.34 -1.59 -8.57
C LEU A 58 -3.27 -3.05 -8.13
N THR A 59 -3.79 -3.36 -6.94
CA THR A 59 -3.67 -4.69 -6.34
C THR A 59 -5.00 -5.46 -6.28
N GLY A 60 -6.10 -4.89 -6.78
CA GLY A 60 -7.43 -5.51 -6.75
C GLY A 60 -8.05 -5.60 -5.35
N TYR A 61 -7.52 -4.84 -4.39
CA TYR A 61 -8.11 -4.66 -3.06
C TYR A 61 -9.11 -3.52 -3.08
N GLN A 62 -9.94 -3.44 -2.04
CA GLN A 62 -10.75 -2.26 -1.75
C GLN A 62 -9.99 -1.35 -0.77
N PRO A 63 -10.10 -0.01 -0.88
CA PRO A 63 -9.44 0.91 0.05
C PRO A 63 -9.80 0.62 1.53
N SER A 64 -11.04 0.17 1.77
CA SER A 64 -11.54 -0.22 3.08
C SER A 64 -10.81 -1.42 3.68
N ASP A 65 -10.24 -2.33 2.88
CA ASP A 65 -9.47 -3.47 3.37
C ASP A 65 -8.24 -3.00 4.19
N PHE A 66 -7.66 -1.86 3.82
CA PHE A 66 -6.50 -1.29 4.50
C PHE A 66 -6.85 -0.46 5.75
N LEU A 67 -8.13 -0.08 5.92
CA LEU A 67 -8.59 0.80 6.99
C LEU A 67 -9.46 0.10 8.03
N ASN A 68 -10.08 -1.04 7.68
CA ASN A 68 -10.94 -1.82 8.57
C ASN A 68 -10.17 -2.52 9.68
N ASN A 69 -10.87 -2.96 10.73
CA ASN A 69 -10.24 -3.70 11.84
C ASN A 69 -9.67 -5.05 11.41
N GLN A 70 -10.24 -5.68 10.38
CA GLN A 70 -9.76 -6.93 9.81
C GLN A 70 -9.10 -6.65 8.45
N PHE A 71 -7.96 -7.31 8.22
CA PHE A 71 -7.23 -7.27 6.96
C PHE A 71 -6.86 -8.70 6.58
N ILE A 72 -7.24 -9.10 5.36
CA ILE A 72 -6.93 -10.41 4.79
C ILE A 72 -5.84 -10.21 3.77
N LEU A 73 -4.71 -10.89 3.96
CA LEU A 73 -3.60 -10.87 3.00
C LEU A 73 -3.88 -11.91 1.90
N ASP A 74 -4.21 -11.41 0.71
CA ASP A 74 -4.46 -12.17 -0.51
C ASP A 74 -3.26 -12.05 -1.47
N ASP A 75 -2.56 -13.17 -1.66
CA ASP A 75 -1.40 -13.34 -2.52
C ASP A 75 -1.76 -13.71 -3.97
N GLN A 76 -3.05 -13.90 -4.29
CA GLN A 76 -3.53 -14.44 -5.58
C GLN A 76 -4.34 -13.46 -6.44
N LYS A 77 -4.85 -12.36 -5.88
CA LYS A 77 -5.52 -11.33 -6.70
C LYS A 77 -4.53 -10.69 -7.69
N ALA A 78 -4.74 -10.91 -8.97
CA ALA A 78 -3.86 -10.44 -10.04
C ALA A 78 -3.78 -8.90 -10.10
N VAL A 79 -2.60 -8.38 -10.47
CA VAL A 79 -2.44 -7.05 -11.06
C VAL A 79 -2.87 -7.22 -12.52
N ALA A 80 -4.07 -6.75 -12.87
CA ALA A 80 -4.59 -6.78 -14.24
C ALA A 80 -3.93 -5.70 -15.11
#